data_AF-A0A0L8HMX2-F1
#
_entry.id   AF-A0A0L8HMX2-F1
#
_cell.length_a   1.000
_cell.length_b   1.000
_cell.length_c   1.000
_cell.angle_alpha   90.00
_cell.angle_beta   90.00
_cell.angle_gamma   90.00
#
_symmetry.space_group_name_H-M   'P 1'
#
loop_
_entity.id
_entity.type
_entity.pdbx_description
1 polymer ?
#
loop_
_entity_poly.entity_id
_entity_poly.type
_entity_poly.pdbx_seq_one_letter_code
_entity_poly.pdbx_strand_id
1 'polypeptide(L)'
;MELASRELSRLQLSVVAWFLRLDALPNTNHFTDCAGSFYTVPAEVHLCSTSTVNYTVYDHLKGLHHRHSHPQIAEPEVAIFLTKKILDNKKFENKLIKARKEKPHSIHVMNSIGNFLRIKGKTLLAIECFRKVLSQTPQEPEVLLNLGRIFLRLHYLDDAYHLTKISLQNLPAYQNAWSQHFTLGEIFKISGQYSKAYDHFQYVLDLKPGFSPAESHLKEIKEIPEHPVMQYIVCFFILLVCFFIFGVVNSGNKHVKTQRSFNRAMAMKSLKHSSSKFVKIRR
;
A
#
# COMPACT_ATOMS: atom_id res chain seq x y z
N MET A 1 50.44 2.24 49.35
CA MET A 1 49.44 3.20 48.84
C MET A 1 49.93 4.06 47.68
N GLU A 2 51.25 4.19 47.41
CA GLU A 2 51.75 5.00 46.29
C GLU A 2 51.54 4.43 44.88
N LEU A 3 51.45 3.11 44.73
CA LEU A 3 51.24 2.46 43.42
C LEU A 3 49.84 2.74 42.82
N ALA A 4 48.80 2.83 43.66
CA ALA A 4 47.44 3.10 43.21
C ALA A 4 47.24 4.56 42.71
N SER A 5 48.01 5.51 43.25
CA SER A 5 47.93 6.94 42.86
C SER A 5 48.58 7.23 41.49
N ARG A 6 49.55 6.42 41.08
CA ARG A 6 50.24 6.54 39.77
C ARG A 6 49.45 5.95 38.61
N GLU A 7 48.61 4.96 38.87
CA GLU A 7 47.70 4.37 37.87
C GLU A 7 46.53 5.31 37.54
N LEU A 8 45.94 5.96 38.56
CA LEU A 8 44.84 6.92 38.37
C LEU A 8 45.25 8.18 37.58
N SER A 9 46.48 8.67 37.78
CA SER A 9 47.01 9.81 37.03
C SER A 9 47.35 9.47 35.57
N ARG A 10 47.78 8.23 35.29
CA ARG A 10 47.98 7.74 33.91
C ARG A 10 46.66 7.55 33.14
N LEU A 11 45.61 7.09 33.83
CA LEU A 11 44.27 6.93 33.24
C LEU A 11 43.59 8.28 32.95
N GLN A 12 43.81 9.31 33.76
CA GLN A 12 43.29 10.65 33.44
C GLN A 12 44.04 11.31 32.27
N LEU A 13 45.35 11.12 32.16
CA LEU A 13 46.13 11.65 31.03
C LEU A 13 45.77 11.00 29.68
N SER A 14 45.39 9.72 29.66
CA SER A 14 44.96 9.04 28.42
C SER A 14 43.58 9.48 27.94
N VAL A 15 42.64 9.77 28.86
CA VAL A 15 41.30 10.27 28.53
C VAL A 15 41.34 11.71 28.03
N VAL A 16 42.20 12.56 28.62
CA VAL A 16 42.41 13.94 28.16
C VAL A 16 43.17 13.99 26.82
N ALA A 17 44.14 13.08 26.61
CA ALA A 17 44.80 12.93 25.31
C ALA A 17 43.87 12.40 24.20
N TRP A 18 42.82 11.65 24.56
CA TRP A 18 41.77 11.22 23.62
C TRP A 18 40.86 12.38 23.21
N PHE A 19 40.47 13.24 24.15
CA PHE A 19 39.66 14.43 23.85
C PHE A 19 40.40 15.48 23.02
N LEU A 20 41.71 15.65 23.23
CA LEU A 20 42.53 16.61 22.46
C LEU A 20 42.95 16.11 21.07
N ARG A 21 42.64 14.86 20.70
CA ARG A 21 42.94 14.28 19.37
C ARG A 21 41.75 14.31 18.40
N LEU A 22 40.64 14.95 18.79
CA LEU A 22 39.41 15.03 17.98
C LEU A 22 39.41 16.18 16.96
N ASP A 23 40.37 17.11 17.01
CA ASP A 23 40.39 18.29 16.13
C ASP A 23 41.31 18.15 14.88
N ALA A 24 41.84 16.96 14.60
CA ALA A 24 42.65 16.75 13.40
C ALA A 24 42.59 15.28 12.92
N LEU A 25 41.50 14.89 12.25
CA LEU A 25 41.53 13.70 11.40
C LEU A 25 41.33 14.07 9.92
N PRO A 26 42.28 13.69 9.05
CA PRO A 26 42.15 13.88 7.62
C PRO A 26 41.08 12.92 7.07
N ASN A 27 40.48 13.37 5.98
CA ASN A 27 39.42 12.75 5.18
C ASN A 27 39.75 11.30 4.75
N THR A 28 39.60 10.31 5.64
CA THR A 28 39.80 8.88 5.33
C THR A 28 38.54 8.05 5.61
N ASN A 29 38.16 7.24 4.62
CA ASN A 29 36.90 6.49 4.54
C ASN A 29 36.88 5.20 5.39
N HIS A 30 37.39 5.23 6.61
CA HIS A 30 37.48 4.04 7.45
C HIS A 30 36.84 4.30 8.82
N PHE A 31 35.77 3.56 9.12
CA PHE A 31 35.15 3.51 10.44
C PHE A 31 35.52 2.19 11.12
N THR A 32 35.75 2.25 12.43
CA THR A 32 36.11 1.11 13.28
C THR A 32 34.94 0.79 14.22
N ASP A 33 34.51 -0.48 14.27
CA ASP A 33 33.61 -1.00 15.31
C ASP A 33 34.36 -1.10 16.65
N CYS A 34 33.62 -1.23 17.76
CA CYS A 34 34.09 -1.57 19.09
C CYS A 34 35.00 -2.82 19.15
N ALA A 35 35.02 -3.64 18.10
CA ALA A 35 35.91 -4.78 17.92
C ALA A 35 37.18 -4.50 17.08
N GLY A 36 37.42 -3.27 16.62
CA GLY A 36 38.64 -2.89 15.90
C GLY A 36 38.75 -3.41 14.46
N SER A 37 37.68 -3.95 13.89
CA SER A 37 37.64 -4.40 12.49
C SER A 37 37.43 -3.21 11.54
N PHE A 38 38.31 -3.09 10.53
CA PHE A 38 38.14 -2.13 9.43
C PHE A 38 37.11 -2.68 8.45
N TYR A 39 35.94 -2.07 8.36
CA TYR A 39 34.99 -2.31 7.28
C TYR A 39 34.96 -1.12 6.33
N THR A 40 35.10 -1.40 5.04
CA THR A 40 34.78 -0.43 4.00
C THR A 40 33.27 -0.25 4.00
N VAL A 41 32.81 0.92 4.44
CA VAL A 41 31.41 1.29 4.27
C VAL A 41 31.13 1.30 2.75
N PRO A 42 30.11 0.58 2.25
CA PRO A 42 29.81 0.57 0.82
C PRO A 42 29.65 2.00 0.30
N ALA A 43 30.18 2.31 -0.89
CA ALA A 43 30.08 3.64 -1.52
C ALA A 43 28.63 4.18 -1.54
N GLU A 44 27.65 3.28 -1.57
CA GLU A 44 26.21 3.50 -1.46
C GLU A 44 25.79 4.26 -0.19
N VAL A 45 26.47 4.04 0.95
CA VAL A 45 26.20 4.74 2.23
C VAL A 45 26.75 6.17 2.19
N HIS A 46 27.78 6.43 1.38
CA HIS A 46 28.30 7.78 1.23
C HIS A 46 27.38 8.67 0.41
N LEU A 47 26.43 8.13 -0.38
CA LEU A 47 25.53 8.88 -1.28
C LEU A 47 24.43 9.67 -0.56
N CYS A 48 24.01 9.27 0.64
CA CYS A 48 23.21 10.11 1.53
C CYS A 48 24.04 10.25 2.83
N SER A 49 24.65 11.42 3.03
CA SER A 49 25.60 11.69 4.12
C SER A 49 25.08 11.18 5.46
N THR A 50 25.99 10.62 6.27
CA THR A 50 25.80 10.08 7.63
C THR A 50 25.18 11.04 8.66
N SER A 51 24.94 12.30 8.31
CA SER A 51 24.21 13.23 9.17
C SER A 51 22.73 12.87 9.17
N THR A 52 22.30 12.23 10.26
CA THR A 52 20.91 11.91 10.54
C THR A 52 20.10 13.19 10.72
N VAL A 53 18.88 13.17 10.23
CA VAL A 53 17.92 14.24 10.48
C VAL A 53 17.28 13.99 11.83
N ASN A 54 17.35 14.97 12.73
CA ASN A 54 16.77 14.87 14.07
C ASN A 54 15.24 14.80 14.03
N TYR A 55 14.60 15.63 13.19
CA TYR A 55 13.14 15.69 13.10
C TYR A 55 12.65 16.10 11.71
N THR A 56 11.57 15.48 11.26
CA THR A 56 10.74 15.93 10.13
C THR A 56 9.28 15.99 10.55
N VAL A 57 8.49 16.84 9.90
CA VAL A 57 7.03 16.96 10.14
C VAL A 57 6.30 15.63 9.95
N TYR A 58 6.88 14.69 9.19
CA TYR A 58 6.30 13.39 8.86
C TYR A 58 6.72 12.25 9.80
N ASP A 59 7.54 12.50 10.83
CA ASP A 59 8.01 11.44 11.75
C ASP A 59 6.89 10.81 12.60
N HIS A 60 5.69 11.40 12.60
CA HIS A 60 4.49 10.83 13.20
C HIS A 60 3.88 9.67 12.38
N LEU A 61 4.26 9.51 11.11
CA LEU A 61 3.76 8.44 10.24
C LEU A 61 4.30 7.07 10.71
N LYS A 62 3.45 6.04 10.71
CA LYS A 62 3.79 4.72 11.25
C LYS A 62 4.96 4.09 10.51
N GLY A 63 4.99 4.20 9.19
CA GLY A 63 6.07 3.75 8.34
C GLY A 63 7.37 4.48 8.63
N LEU A 64 7.35 5.78 8.95
CA LEU A 64 8.57 6.53 9.24
C LEU A 64 9.08 6.26 10.66
N HIS A 65 8.18 6.06 11.61
CA HIS A 65 8.50 5.64 12.97
C HIS A 65 9.25 4.30 12.99
N HIS A 66 8.79 3.31 12.22
CA HIS A 66 9.37 1.96 12.14
C HIS A 66 10.45 1.80 11.05
N ARG A 67 11.05 2.90 10.58
CA ARG A 67 11.97 2.86 9.42
C ARG A 67 13.16 1.91 9.56
N HIS A 68 13.65 1.69 10.78
CA HIS A 68 14.80 0.82 11.06
C HIS A 68 14.46 -0.68 10.97
N SER A 69 13.18 -1.06 11.05
CA SER A 69 12.74 -2.46 11.00
C SER A 69 12.25 -2.90 9.61
N HIS A 70 12.22 -2.01 8.62
CA HIS A 70 11.69 -2.36 7.30
C HIS A 70 12.59 -3.33 6.55
N PRO A 71 12.00 -4.27 5.79
CA PRO A 71 12.75 -5.16 4.91
C PRO A 71 13.44 -4.36 3.79
N GLN A 72 14.52 -4.92 3.26
CA GLN A 72 15.23 -4.42 2.09
C GLN A 72 14.49 -4.92 0.84
N ILE A 73 13.66 -4.07 0.23
CA ILE A 73 12.84 -4.43 -0.94
C ILE A 73 13.35 -3.65 -2.15
N ALA A 74 13.92 -4.35 -3.13
CA ALA A 74 14.34 -3.76 -4.40
C ALA A 74 13.15 -3.46 -5.31
N GLU A 75 13.13 -2.26 -5.89
CA GLU A 75 12.08 -1.80 -6.81
C GLU A 75 12.68 -1.53 -8.20
N PRO A 76 13.06 -2.56 -8.98
CA PRO A 76 13.69 -2.38 -10.30
C PRO A 76 12.76 -1.66 -11.29
N GLU A 77 11.44 -1.79 -11.15
CA GLU A 77 10.44 -1.09 -11.96
C GLU A 77 10.56 0.44 -11.89
N VAL A 78 11.09 0.99 -10.80
CA VAL A 78 11.31 2.44 -10.63
C VAL A 78 12.32 2.95 -11.68
N ALA A 79 13.22 2.09 -12.16
CA ALA A 79 14.19 2.45 -13.20
C ALA A 79 13.53 2.91 -14.51
N ILE A 80 12.32 2.43 -14.84
CA ILE A 80 11.57 2.86 -16.04
C ILE A 80 11.20 4.34 -15.95
N PHE A 81 10.91 4.83 -14.74
CA PHE A 81 10.53 6.22 -14.49
C PHE A 81 11.75 7.16 -14.39
N LEU A 82 12.92 6.63 -14.06
CA LEU A 82 14.14 7.41 -13.81
C LEU A 82 15.10 7.43 -15.00
N THR A 83 15.20 6.30 -15.69
CA THR A 83 16.17 6.09 -16.76
C THR A 83 15.41 5.57 -17.97
N LYS A 84 15.36 6.40 -19.02
CA LYS A 84 14.78 6.04 -20.34
C LYS A 84 15.45 4.80 -20.98
N LYS A 85 16.49 4.25 -20.34
CA LYS A 85 17.27 3.09 -20.73
C LYS A 85 17.75 2.38 -19.46
N ILE A 86 17.72 1.04 -19.43
CA ILE A 86 18.36 0.22 -18.37
C ILE A 86 19.85 0.59 -18.37
N LEU A 87 20.23 1.51 -17.49
CA LEU A 87 21.59 1.99 -17.39
C LEU A 87 22.37 1.03 -16.50
N ASP A 88 23.60 0.71 -16.89
CA ASP A 88 24.53 -0.01 -16.02
C ASP A 88 24.57 0.68 -14.64
N ASN A 89 24.19 -0.07 -13.61
CA ASN A 89 24.06 0.41 -12.24
C ASN A 89 25.33 1.16 -11.78
N LYS A 90 26.52 0.69 -12.17
CA LYS A 90 27.80 1.33 -11.78
C LYS A 90 27.99 2.68 -12.49
N LYS A 91 27.65 2.76 -13.77
CA LYS A 91 27.76 4.02 -14.54
C LYS A 91 26.79 5.06 -14.00
N PHE A 92 25.58 4.65 -13.63
CA PHE A 92 24.59 5.53 -13.03
C PHE A 92 25.03 6.02 -11.65
N GLU A 93 25.51 5.12 -10.79
CA GLU A 93 26.05 5.44 -9.47
C GLU A 93 27.19 6.47 -9.57
N ASN A 94 28.16 6.26 -10.46
CA ASN A 94 29.26 7.21 -10.67
C ASN A 94 28.76 8.59 -11.12
N LYS A 95 27.72 8.64 -11.97
CA LYS A 95 27.09 9.89 -12.39
C LYS A 95 26.45 10.62 -11.20
N LEU A 96 25.77 9.89 -10.32
CA LEU A 96 25.16 10.47 -9.11
C LEU A 96 26.21 10.96 -8.12
N ILE A 97 27.30 10.21 -7.92
CA ILE A 97 28.44 10.62 -7.07
C ILE A 97 29.04 11.93 -7.60
N LYS A 98 29.28 12.03 -8.92
CA LYS A 98 29.79 13.26 -9.53
C LYS A 98 28.80 14.42 -9.36
N ALA A 99 27.53 14.22 -9.68
CA ALA A 99 26.50 15.24 -9.55
C ALA A 99 26.36 15.75 -8.10
N ARG A 100 26.51 14.86 -7.12
CA ARG A 100 26.47 15.23 -5.71
C ARG A 100 27.69 16.02 -5.26
N LYS A 101 28.88 15.73 -5.79
CA LYS A 101 30.08 16.53 -5.52
C LYS A 101 29.94 17.95 -6.07
N GLU A 102 29.36 18.10 -7.26
CA GLU A 102 29.13 19.40 -7.89
C GLU A 102 28.02 20.20 -7.20
N LYS A 103 26.94 19.52 -6.78
CA LYS A 103 25.74 20.16 -6.20
C LYS A 103 25.26 19.39 -4.96
N PRO A 104 25.92 19.53 -3.80
CA PRO A 104 25.64 18.72 -2.61
C PRO A 104 24.25 18.93 -1.99
N HIS A 105 23.64 20.08 -2.22
CA HIS A 105 22.31 20.45 -1.69
C HIS A 105 21.22 20.49 -2.76
N SER A 106 21.46 19.92 -3.94
CA SER A 106 20.43 19.85 -4.97
C SER A 106 19.37 18.82 -4.62
N ILE A 107 18.13 19.28 -4.43
CA ILE A 107 16.93 18.46 -4.22
C ILE A 107 16.81 17.39 -5.30
N HIS A 108 16.96 17.76 -6.57
CA HIS A 108 16.88 16.84 -7.70
C HIS A 108 17.94 15.73 -7.64
N VAL A 109 19.19 16.06 -7.27
CA VAL A 109 20.27 15.07 -7.13
C VAL A 109 19.98 14.13 -5.96
N MET A 110 19.59 14.66 -4.82
CA MET A 110 19.22 13.87 -3.64
C MET A 110 18.02 12.95 -3.90
N ASN A 111 17.01 13.45 -4.62
CA ASN A 111 15.85 12.66 -5.03
C ASN A 111 16.26 11.53 -5.98
N SER A 112 17.13 11.81 -6.96
CA SER A 112 17.68 10.79 -7.87
C SER A 112 18.49 9.71 -7.12
N ILE A 113 19.21 10.09 -6.07
CA ILE A 113 19.96 9.17 -5.21
C ILE A 113 19.01 8.29 -4.38
N GLY A 114 18.01 8.88 -3.71
CA GLY A 114 17.02 8.10 -2.96
C GLY A 114 16.31 7.08 -3.85
N ASN A 115 16.00 7.48 -5.08
CA ASN A 115 15.43 6.61 -6.10
C ASN A 115 16.38 5.50 -6.58
N PHE A 116 17.67 5.79 -6.73
CA PHE A 116 18.67 4.75 -6.97
C PHE A 116 18.75 3.73 -5.83
N LEU A 117 18.67 4.20 -4.58
CA LEU A 117 18.66 3.34 -3.40
C LEU A 117 17.42 2.44 -3.34
N ARG A 118 16.25 2.92 -3.79
CA ARG A 118 15.04 2.09 -3.97
C ARG A 118 15.25 0.98 -4.98
N ILE A 119 15.86 1.27 -6.14
CA ILE A 119 16.20 0.24 -7.14
C ILE A 119 17.12 -0.83 -6.53
N LYS A 120 18.08 -0.41 -5.70
CA LYS A 120 19.02 -1.32 -5.01
C LYS A 120 18.40 -2.08 -3.82
N GLY A 121 17.19 -1.73 -3.42
CA GLY A 121 16.52 -2.29 -2.26
C GLY A 121 17.04 -1.79 -0.92
N LYS A 122 17.83 -0.71 -0.92
CA LYS A 122 18.36 -0.06 0.27
C LYS A 122 17.30 0.81 0.94
N THR A 123 16.21 0.20 1.40
CA THR A 123 14.97 0.87 1.84
C THR A 123 15.23 1.90 2.95
N LEU A 124 15.97 1.54 4.00
CA LEU A 124 16.30 2.47 5.10
C LEU A 124 17.09 3.69 4.58
N LEU A 125 18.11 3.47 3.74
CA LEU A 125 18.92 4.56 3.20
C LEU A 125 18.09 5.48 2.29
N ALA A 126 17.19 4.91 1.48
CA ALA A 126 16.29 5.70 0.64
C ALA A 126 15.37 6.60 1.49
N ILE A 127 14.79 6.05 2.56
CA ILE A 127 13.96 6.80 3.51
C ILE A 127 14.76 7.94 4.15
N GLU A 128 15.95 7.68 4.68
CA GLU A 128 16.78 8.73 5.30
C GLU A 128 17.20 9.82 4.30
N CYS A 129 17.45 9.43 3.05
CA CYS A 129 17.75 10.39 1.99
C CYS A 129 16.58 11.35 1.73
N PHE A 130 15.36 10.81 1.65
CA PHE A 130 14.15 11.61 1.47
C PHE A 130 13.82 12.45 2.71
N ARG A 131 13.98 11.89 3.92
CA ARG A 131 13.83 12.65 5.19
C ARG A 131 14.74 13.87 5.21
N LYS A 132 15.97 13.76 4.69
CA LYS A 132 16.92 14.88 4.60
C LYS A 132 16.49 15.97 3.64
N VAL A 133 15.84 15.63 2.54
CA VAL A 133 15.27 16.65 1.67
C VAL A 133 14.06 17.28 2.35
N LEU A 134 13.17 16.48 2.93
CA LEU A 134 11.95 16.96 3.59
C LEU A 134 12.20 17.78 4.87
N SER A 135 13.38 17.68 5.50
CA SER A 135 13.74 18.58 6.60
C SER A 135 14.10 19.99 6.12
N GLN A 136 14.54 20.13 4.88
CA GLN A 136 14.88 21.41 4.25
C GLN A 136 13.69 21.97 3.47
N THR A 137 12.99 21.10 2.72
CA THR A 137 11.82 21.43 1.92
C THR A 137 10.67 20.47 2.24
N PRO A 138 9.89 20.74 3.31
CA PRO A 138 8.84 19.84 3.79
C PRO A 138 7.74 19.52 2.78
N GLN A 139 7.54 20.39 1.79
CA GLN A 139 6.44 20.29 0.82
C GLN A 139 6.91 19.87 -0.58
N GLU A 140 8.15 19.36 -0.72
CA GLU A 140 8.70 18.96 -2.02
C GLU A 140 7.88 17.80 -2.65
N PRO A 141 7.11 18.03 -3.72
CA PRO A 141 6.11 17.08 -4.19
C PRO A 141 6.70 15.75 -4.65
N GLU A 142 7.82 15.80 -5.37
CA GLU A 142 8.43 14.60 -5.95
C GLU A 142 8.99 13.68 -4.85
N VAL A 143 9.57 14.27 -3.81
CA VAL A 143 10.12 13.52 -2.67
C VAL A 143 9.01 12.94 -1.81
N LEU A 144 7.94 13.69 -1.57
CA LEU A 144 6.74 13.19 -0.88
C LEU A 144 6.13 11.99 -1.62
N LEU A 145 6.03 12.06 -2.94
CA LEU A 145 5.54 10.96 -3.76
C LEU A 145 6.45 9.72 -3.67
N ASN A 146 7.77 9.91 -3.74
CA ASN A 146 8.72 8.80 -3.67
C ASN A 146 8.71 8.12 -2.28
N LEU A 147 8.57 8.89 -1.19
CA LEU A 147 8.38 8.34 0.14
C LEU A 147 7.03 7.62 0.28
N GLY A 148 5.95 8.20 -0.29
CA GLY A 148 4.64 7.56 -0.34
C GLY A 148 4.65 6.22 -1.08
N ARG A 149 5.40 6.12 -2.19
CA ARG A 149 5.58 4.86 -2.94
C ARG A 149 6.34 3.81 -2.14
N ILE A 150 7.37 4.20 -1.37
CA ILE A 150 8.04 3.26 -0.44
C ILE A 150 7.01 2.69 0.54
N PHE A 151 6.17 3.54 1.14
CA PHE A 151 5.16 3.08 2.10
C PHE A 151 4.04 2.27 1.47
N LEU A 152 3.70 2.54 0.21
CA LEU A 152 2.80 1.69 -0.57
C LEU A 152 3.36 0.26 -0.69
N ARG A 153 4.65 0.13 -1.04
CA ARG A 153 5.33 -1.18 -1.13
C ARG A 153 5.43 -1.92 0.20
N LEU A 154 5.57 -1.17 1.29
CA LEU A 154 5.60 -1.69 2.65
C LEU A 154 4.20 -1.91 3.25
N HIS A 155 3.12 -1.72 2.48
CA HIS A 155 1.73 -1.85 2.90
C HIS A 155 1.27 -0.87 4.01
N TYR A 156 1.99 0.23 4.24
CA TYR A 156 1.51 1.35 5.05
C TYR A 156 0.59 2.24 4.22
N LEU A 157 -0.61 1.75 3.89
CA LEU A 157 -1.53 2.37 2.93
C LEU A 157 -1.98 3.77 3.37
N ASP A 158 -2.24 3.99 4.66
CA ASP A 158 -2.66 5.29 5.19
C ASP A 158 -1.55 6.35 5.05
N ASP A 159 -0.30 5.98 5.38
CA ASP A 159 0.86 6.87 5.25
C ASP A 159 1.16 7.17 3.78
N ALA A 160 1.05 6.14 2.92
CA ALA A 160 1.19 6.29 1.48
C ALA A 160 0.14 7.25 0.91
N TYR A 161 -1.13 7.08 1.31
CA TYR A 161 -2.22 7.98 0.92
C TYR A 161 -1.98 9.40 1.38
N HIS A 162 -1.63 9.60 2.65
CA HIS A 162 -1.39 10.90 3.23
C HIS A 162 -0.28 11.66 2.49
N LEU A 163 0.89 11.04 2.31
CA LEU A 163 2.01 11.66 1.60
C LEU A 163 1.69 11.92 0.12
N THR A 164 1.01 10.99 -0.56
CA THR A 164 0.64 11.18 -1.97
C THR A 164 -0.35 12.33 -2.14
N LYS A 165 -1.28 12.50 -1.20
CA LYS A 165 -2.23 13.63 -1.21
C LYS A 165 -1.52 14.97 -1.00
N ILE A 166 -0.58 15.06 -0.06
CA ILE A 166 0.20 16.28 0.16
C ILE A 166 1.08 16.57 -1.07
N SER A 167 1.69 15.54 -1.68
CA SER A 167 2.42 15.70 -2.95
C SER A 167 1.55 16.32 -4.03
N LEU A 168 0.32 15.81 -4.21
CA LEU A 168 -0.63 16.33 -5.19
C LEU A 168 -1.02 17.79 -4.92
N GLN A 169 -1.25 18.15 -3.65
CA GLN A 169 -1.63 19.50 -3.25
C GLN A 169 -0.54 20.55 -3.47
N ASN A 170 0.73 20.14 -3.36
CA ASN A 170 1.88 21.03 -3.50
C ASN A 170 2.51 20.99 -4.90
N LEU A 171 1.90 20.24 -5.84
CA LEU A 171 2.41 20.12 -7.20
C LEU A 171 2.33 21.47 -7.93
N PRO A 172 3.42 21.97 -8.54
CA PRO A 172 3.35 23.20 -9.31
C PRO A 172 2.42 23.08 -10.50
N ALA A 173 1.68 24.14 -10.83
CA ALA A 173 0.67 24.13 -11.90
C ALA A 173 1.21 23.77 -13.30
N TYR A 174 2.51 23.93 -13.54
CA TYR A 174 3.15 23.56 -14.81
C TYR A 174 3.47 22.06 -14.93
N GLN A 175 3.39 21.29 -13.83
CA GLN A 175 3.62 19.84 -13.83
C GLN A 175 2.28 19.11 -13.87
N ASN A 176 2.19 18.05 -14.68
CA ASN A 176 0.99 17.21 -14.71
C ASN A 176 1.00 16.21 -13.54
N ALA A 177 -0.17 15.98 -12.95
CA ALA A 177 -0.33 15.17 -11.74
C ALA A 177 -0.45 13.65 -11.99
N TRP A 178 -0.09 13.15 -13.18
CA TRP A 178 -0.33 11.75 -13.56
C TRP A 178 0.39 10.77 -12.63
N SER A 179 1.58 11.11 -12.12
CA SER A 179 2.34 10.23 -11.23
C SER A 179 1.68 10.10 -9.85
N GLN A 180 1.11 11.17 -9.33
CA GLN A 180 0.35 11.20 -8.08
C GLN A 180 -0.96 10.43 -8.23
N HIS A 181 -1.72 10.69 -9.30
CA HIS A 181 -2.96 9.96 -9.56
C HIS A 181 -2.74 8.47 -9.80
N PHE A 182 -1.65 8.10 -10.47
CA PHE A 182 -1.28 6.69 -10.64
C PHE A 182 -1.05 6.01 -9.29
N THR A 183 -0.26 6.64 -8.41
CA THR A 183 0.01 6.11 -7.07
C THR A 183 -1.25 6.09 -6.19
N LEU A 184 -2.15 7.08 -6.29
CA LEU A 184 -3.47 7.03 -5.65
C LEU A 184 -4.30 5.86 -6.16
N GLY A 185 -4.31 5.61 -7.47
CA GLY A 185 -4.96 4.46 -8.08
C GLY A 185 -4.43 3.14 -7.53
N GLU A 186 -3.11 2.98 -7.41
CA GLU A 186 -2.48 1.79 -6.81
C GLU A 186 -2.87 1.61 -5.34
N ILE A 187 -2.87 2.70 -4.55
CA ILE A 187 -3.31 2.70 -3.15
C ILE A 187 -4.76 2.21 -3.06
N PHE A 188 -5.67 2.79 -3.85
CA PHE A 188 -7.07 2.40 -3.82
C PHE A 188 -7.29 0.96 -4.29
N LYS A 189 -6.55 0.51 -5.31
CA LYS A 189 -6.60 -0.87 -5.80
C LYS A 189 -6.20 -1.87 -4.70
N ILE A 190 -5.09 -1.60 -3.99
CA ILE A 190 -4.63 -2.47 -2.89
C ILE A 190 -5.60 -2.42 -1.70
N SER A 191 -6.24 -1.27 -1.46
CA SER A 191 -7.29 -1.15 -0.43
C SER A 191 -8.64 -1.80 -0.80
N GLY A 192 -8.76 -2.37 -2.01
CA GLY A 192 -10.01 -2.97 -2.51
C GLY A 192 -11.07 -1.97 -3.00
N GLN A 193 -10.77 -0.68 -3.02
CA GLN A 193 -11.66 0.37 -3.50
C GLN A 193 -11.53 0.53 -5.02
N TYR A 194 -11.93 -0.51 -5.77
CA TYR A 194 -11.70 -0.61 -7.22
C TYR A 194 -12.37 0.51 -8.03
N SER A 195 -13.54 0.99 -7.62
CA SER A 195 -14.20 2.12 -8.29
C SER A 195 -13.35 3.40 -8.24
N LYS A 196 -12.80 3.75 -7.06
CA LYS A 196 -11.90 4.92 -6.94
C LYS A 196 -10.58 4.70 -7.68
N ALA A 197 -10.07 3.47 -7.65
CA ALA A 197 -8.86 3.11 -8.39
C ALA A 197 -9.07 3.31 -9.90
N TYR A 198 -10.23 2.88 -10.42
CA TYR A 198 -10.62 3.06 -11.82
C TYR A 198 -10.61 4.53 -12.23
N ASP A 199 -11.28 5.40 -11.46
CA ASP A 199 -11.36 6.83 -11.76
C ASP A 199 -9.96 7.46 -11.83
N HIS A 200 -9.09 7.09 -10.88
CA HIS A 200 -7.72 7.59 -10.88
C HIS A 200 -6.88 7.08 -12.05
N PHE A 201 -6.96 5.80 -12.40
CA PHE A 201 -6.23 5.27 -13.57
C PHE A 201 -6.76 5.82 -14.89
N GLN A 202 -8.07 6.05 -15.00
CA GLN A 202 -8.65 6.72 -16.16
C GLN A 202 -8.10 8.14 -16.30
N TYR A 203 -8.08 8.90 -15.19
CA TYR A 203 -7.52 10.25 -15.19
C TYR A 203 -6.03 10.29 -15.53
N VAL A 204 -5.26 9.25 -15.17
CA VAL A 204 -3.87 9.10 -15.61
C VAL A 204 -3.76 9.00 -17.13
N LEU A 205 -4.68 8.29 -17.79
CA LEU A 205 -4.69 8.18 -19.26
C LEU A 205 -5.15 9.48 -19.93
N ASP A 206 -6.02 10.25 -19.30
CA ASP A 206 -6.40 11.58 -19.77
C ASP A 206 -5.20 12.55 -19.72
N LEU A 207 -4.39 12.48 -18.66
CA LEU A 207 -3.19 13.31 -18.50
C LEU A 207 -1.98 12.82 -19.30
N LYS A 208 -1.89 11.50 -19.53
CA LYS A 208 -0.77 10.85 -20.22
C LYS A 208 -1.31 9.68 -21.08
N PRO A 209 -1.80 9.97 -22.28
CA PRO A 209 -2.31 8.95 -23.20
C PRO A 209 -1.26 7.88 -23.52
N GLY A 210 -1.68 6.61 -23.59
CA GLY A 210 -0.78 5.48 -23.90
C GLY A 210 0.12 5.04 -22.75
N PHE A 211 -0.19 5.42 -21.50
CA PHE A 211 0.56 4.96 -20.34
C PHE A 211 0.19 3.52 -19.98
N SER A 212 0.88 2.57 -20.63
CA SER A 212 0.66 1.11 -20.52
C SER A 212 0.44 0.57 -19.09
N PRO A 213 1.16 1.02 -18.03
CA PRO A 213 0.87 0.56 -16.67
C PRO A 213 -0.55 0.89 -16.17
N ALA A 214 -1.09 2.07 -16.50
CA ALA A 214 -2.46 2.42 -16.13
C ALA A 214 -3.50 1.62 -16.94
N GLU A 215 -3.26 1.41 -18.24
CA GLU A 215 -4.10 0.55 -19.07
C GLU A 215 -4.18 -0.89 -18.54
N SER A 216 -3.03 -1.43 -18.10
CA SER A 216 -2.94 -2.77 -17.51
C SER A 216 -3.80 -2.87 -16.23
N HIS A 217 -3.72 -1.89 -15.33
CA HIS A 217 -4.54 -1.86 -14.13
C HIS A 217 -6.03 -1.66 -14.40
N LEU A 218 -6.40 -0.85 -15.40
CA LEU A 218 -7.80 -0.73 -15.81
C LEU A 218 -8.34 -2.04 -16.36
N LYS A 219 -7.53 -2.78 -17.13
CA LYS A 219 -7.91 -4.11 -17.61
C LYS A 219 -8.10 -5.08 -16.45
N GLU A 220 -7.16 -5.13 -15.51
CA GLU A 220 -7.28 -5.94 -14.29
C GLU A 220 -8.58 -5.60 -13.53
N ILE A 221 -8.87 -4.32 -13.31
CA ILE A 221 -10.06 -3.88 -12.57
C ILE A 221 -11.36 -4.27 -13.30
N LYS A 222 -11.40 -4.14 -14.63
CA LYS A 222 -12.57 -4.55 -15.44
C LYS A 222 -12.81 -6.05 -15.44
N GLU A 223 -11.76 -6.85 -15.25
CA GLU A 223 -11.85 -8.31 -15.15
C GLU A 223 -12.29 -8.77 -13.74
N ILE A 224 -12.20 -7.91 -12.72
CA ILE A 224 -12.73 -8.20 -11.40
C ILE A 224 -14.26 -8.24 -11.52
N PRO A 225 -14.90 -9.38 -11.21
CA PRO A 225 -16.35 -9.42 -11.24
C PRO A 225 -16.86 -8.51 -10.12
N GLU A 226 -17.52 -7.40 -10.46
CA GLU A 226 -18.19 -6.53 -9.48
C GLU A 226 -19.29 -7.29 -8.71
N HIS A 227 -19.70 -8.45 -9.23
CA HIS A 227 -20.98 -9.07 -8.93
C HIS A 227 -20.97 -10.43 -8.24
N PRO A 228 -19.90 -11.10 -7.75
CA PRO A 228 -20.13 -12.38 -7.09
C PRO A 228 -21.06 -12.16 -5.89
N VAL A 229 -20.78 -11.17 -5.04
CA VAL A 229 -21.62 -10.89 -3.87
C VAL A 229 -23.00 -10.36 -4.26
N MET A 230 -23.11 -9.41 -5.20
CA MET A 230 -24.41 -8.89 -5.63
C MET A 230 -25.26 -9.96 -6.34
N GLN A 231 -24.64 -10.82 -7.16
CA GLN A 231 -25.30 -11.95 -7.80
C GLN A 231 -25.73 -12.98 -6.77
N TYR A 232 -24.90 -13.30 -5.77
CA TYR A 232 -25.31 -14.19 -4.67
C TYR A 232 -26.45 -13.58 -3.85
N ILE A 233 -26.42 -12.27 -3.58
CA ILE A 233 -27.49 -11.54 -2.88
C ILE A 233 -28.79 -11.60 -3.70
N VAL A 234 -28.74 -11.29 -5.00
CA VAL A 234 -29.92 -11.32 -5.89
C VAL A 234 -30.44 -12.74 -6.03
N CYS A 235 -29.57 -13.74 -6.24
CA CYS A 235 -29.95 -15.15 -6.28
C CYS A 235 -30.59 -15.61 -4.96
N PHE A 236 -30.05 -15.20 -3.82
CA PHE A 236 -30.63 -15.50 -2.50
C PHE A 236 -32.03 -14.91 -2.35
N PHE A 237 -32.24 -13.65 -2.75
CA PHE A 237 -33.56 -13.04 -2.75
C PHE A 237 -34.54 -13.74 -3.71
N ILE A 238 -34.09 -14.13 -4.90
CA ILE A 238 -34.91 -14.90 -5.86
C ILE A 238 -35.32 -16.25 -5.25
N LEU A 239 -34.40 -16.97 -4.61
CA LEU A 239 -34.69 -18.25 -3.96
C LEU A 239 -35.70 -18.11 -2.81
N LEU A 240 -35.61 -17.06 -1.99
CA LEU A 240 -36.58 -16.80 -0.93
C LEU A 240 -37.98 -16.52 -1.48
N VAL A 241 -38.07 -15.73 -2.56
CA VAL A 241 -39.35 -15.45 -3.23
C VAL A 241 -39.95 -16.74 -3.82
N CYS A 242 -39.14 -17.56 -4.48
CA CYS A 242 -39.57 -18.85 -5.01
C CYS A 242 -40.07 -19.80 -3.91
N PHE A 243 -39.36 -19.87 -2.79
CA PHE A 243 -39.75 -20.69 -1.64
C PHE A 243 -41.09 -20.22 -1.04
N PHE A 244 -41.27 -18.91 -0.91
CA PHE A 244 -42.52 -18.32 -0.42
C PHE A 244 -43.71 -18.64 -1.33
N ILE A 245 -43.55 -18.43 -2.65
CA ILE A 245 -44.59 -18.75 -3.64
C ILE A 245 -44.93 -20.24 -3.59
N PHE A 246 -43.93 -21.13 -3.53
CA PHE A 246 -44.15 -22.57 -3.41
C PHE A 246 -44.89 -22.95 -2.12
N GLY A 247 -44.56 -22.30 -1.00
CA GLY A 247 -45.28 -22.44 0.27
C GLY A 247 -46.76 -22.06 0.17
N VAL A 248 -47.06 -20.93 -0.47
CA VAL A 248 -48.44 -20.45 -0.69
C VAL A 248 -49.23 -21.40 -1.60
N VAL A 249 -48.65 -21.82 -2.73
CA VAL A 249 -49.30 -22.76 -3.66
C VAL A 249 -49.61 -24.10 -2.99
N ASN A 250 -48.68 -24.63 -2.20
CA ASN A 250 -48.93 -25.87 -1.46
C ASN A 250 -49.97 -25.71 -0.34
N SER A 251 -50.02 -24.55 0.32
CA SER A 251 -51.07 -24.25 1.30
C SER A 251 -52.46 -24.18 0.64
N GLY A 252 -52.56 -23.50 -0.51
CA GLY A 252 -53.81 -23.44 -1.30
C GLY A 252 -54.28 -24.81 -1.77
N ASN A 253 -53.36 -25.65 -2.26
CA ASN A 253 -53.69 -27.02 -2.67
C ASN A 253 -54.18 -27.92 -1.53
N LYS A 254 -53.66 -27.74 -0.30
CA LYS A 254 -54.17 -28.45 0.88
C LYS A 254 -55.62 -28.05 1.16
N HIS A 255 -55.93 -26.76 1.18
CA HIS A 255 -57.30 -26.28 1.39
C HIS A 255 -58.29 -26.81 0.33
N VAL A 256 -57.91 -26.83 -0.95
CA VAL A 256 -58.77 -27.36 -2.03
C VAL A 256 -58.99 -28.87 -1.88
N LYS A 257 -57.97 -29.64 -1.51
CA LYS A 257 -58.12 -31.09 -1.27
C LYS A 257 -59.05 -31.36 -0.08
N THR A 258 -58.93 -30.61 1.01
CA THR A 258 -59.79 -30.74 2.19
C THR A 258 -61.23 -30.33 1.89
N GLN A 259 -61.44 -29.27 1.09
CA GLN A 259 -62.78 -28.86 0.65
C GLN A 259 -63.43 -29.93 -0.24
N ARG A 260 -62.68 -30.51 -1.19
CA ARG A 260 -63.17 -31.59 -2.07
C ARG A 260 -63.48 -32.87 -1.31
N SER A 261 -62.65 -33.25 -0.32
CA SER A 261 -62.92 -34.43 0.51
C SER A 261 -64.13 -34.22 1.41
N PHE A 262 -64.29 -33.02 2.00
CA PHE A 262 -65.47 -32.65 2.77
C PHE A 262 -66.76 -32.68 1.93
N ASN A 263 -66.74 -32.08 0.73
CA ASN A 263 -67.89 -32.08 -0.18
C ASN A 263 -68.26 -33.51 -0.65
N ARG A 264 -67.26 -34.38 -0.92
CA ARG A 264 -67.52 -35.79 -1.23
C ARG A 264 -68.13 -36.55 -0.05
N ALA A 265 -67.66 -36.31 1.17
CA ALA A 265 -68.21 -36.94 2.37
C ALA A 265 -69.67 -36.49 2.64
N MET A 266 -69.96 -35.20 2.46
CA MET A 266 -71.33 -34.65 2.55
C MET A 266 -72.27 -35.23 1.49
N ALA A 267 -71.80 -35.38 0.24
CA ALA A 267 -72.58 -35.99 -0.83
C ALA A 267 -72.92 -37.48 -0.56
N MET A 268 -71.97 -38.25 0.01
CA MET A 268 -72.23 -39.65 0.38
C MET A 268 -73.21 -39.78 1.56
N LYS A 269 -73.20 -38.83 2.51
CA LYS A 269 -74.14 -38.83 3.63
C LYS A 269 -75.58 -38.55 3.19
N SER A 270 -75.77 -37.74 2.14
CA SER A 270 -77.07 -37.44 1.53
C SER A 270 -77.72 -38.66 0.85
N LEU A 271 -76.94 -39.46 0.11
CA LEU A 271 -77.45 -40.67 -0.57
C LEU A 271 -77.89 -41.76 0.41
N LYS A 272 -77.27 -41.84 1.59
CA LYS A 272 -77.61 -42.84 2.62
C LYS A 272 -78.94 -42.58 3.31
N HIS A 273 -79.50 -41.36 3.22
CA HIS A 273 -80.82 -41.03 3.78
C HIS A 273 -81.97 -41.20 2.78
N SER A 274 -81.67 -41.27 1.47
CA SER A 274 -82.67 -41.49 0.41
C SER A 274 -83.04 -42.99 0.24
N SER A 275 -82.11 -43.91 0.51
CA SER A 275 -82.32 -45.35 0.30
C SER A 275 -83.15 -46.07 1.38
N SER A 276 -83.57 -45.40 2.47
CA SER A 276 -84.38 -46.04 3.53
C SER A 276 -85.90 -45.88 3.35
N LYS A 277 -86.39 -45.31 2.22
CA LYS A 277 -87.83 -45.07 2.00
C LYS A 277 -88.53 -46.00 1.00
N PHE A 278 -87.85 -46.99 0.42
CA PHE A 278 -88.51 -47.99 -0.43
C PHE A 278 -88.76 -49.30 0.35
N VAL A 279 -89.76 -49.29 1.23
CA VAL A 279 -90.33 -50.52 1.80
C VAL A 279 -91.85 -50.52 1.57
N LYS A 280 -92.28 -51.56 0.84
CA LYS A 280 -93.63 -52.14 0.72
C LYS A 280 -94.79 -51.26 0.24
N ILE A 281 -95.21 -51.51 -1.00
CA ILE A 281 -96.64 -51.56 -1.34
C ILE A 281 -96.93 -52.92 -1.99
N ARG A 282 -97.64 -53.77 -1.25
CA ARG A 282 -98.24 -55.05 -1.68
C ARG A 282 -99.63 -54.76 -2.25
N ARG A 283 -99.97 -55.35 -3.40
CA ARG A 283 -101.27 -56.00 -3.65
C ARG A 283 -101.02 -57.22 -4.51
#